data_AF-A0A1U7RAR8-F1
#
_entry.id   AF-A0A1U7RAR8-F1
#
_cell.length_a   1.000
_cell.length_b   1.000
_cell.length_c   1.000
_cell.angle_alpha   90.00
_cell.angle_beta   90.00
_cell.angle_gamma   90.00
#
_symmetry.space_group_name_H-M   'P 1'
#
loop_
_entity.id
_entity.type
_entity.pdbx_description
1 polymer ?
#
loop_
_entity_poly.entity_id
_entity_poly.type
_entity_poly.pdbx_seq_one_letter_code
_entity_poly.pdbx_strand_id
1 'polypeptide(L)'
;MATCFTLSAQTCWSFKGELKRDMVLLPVFLLLVHLIPVNPVKEDVLNPKSRKRIMLDPLTEPPAIDPIYEARVYCNIPTITERSMEGQVPHYFKLVSVHVLIRHGDRYPLYAIPKTKRPDIDCMLVSSRKPSHPQLEAFIRHMSKGSEAQMDGTLSSLPRYPSHASCEMGELTQTGVVQHLQNGQLLREIYIKKHKLLLSDWTAKHLYLESTGKSRTLQSGLALLYTLLPDFDWKKINVRHQWSTIFCSGSCDCPMRNHYLEEEQRRQYSLRVKNNDLERVYVDMAKIVGIPTRQLRASNPIDSLLCYFCHNVSFPCTKNGCINIEHFKIIKTHQLEDERERQEKKLYFFYALLATHPLLNQTVNRMQRIAEGKKEEVLVLYSAHDVTLSPVLSALGITEARFPRFAARLVFELWQDGKKRREHFIRILYNGVDVTFQTSFCQDHNMHSSKPVCPLEKFVHFVKRDMFSVFNSTNYYDACHRRPL
;
A
#
# COMPACT_ATOMS: atom_id res chain seq x y z
N MET A 1 15.40 17.91 17.33
CA MET A 1 14.31 17.72 16.35
C MET A 1 14.43 16.31 15.79
N ALA A 2 13.62 15.36 16.28
CA ALA A 2 13.60 14.00 15.75
C ALA A 2 12.83 13.99 14.42
N THR A 3 13.54 13.78 13.31
CA THR A 3 12.94 13.49 12.00
C THR A 3 12.63 12.00 11.93
N CYS A 4 11.35 11.65 11.84
CA CYS A 4 10.88 10.30 11.56
C CYS A 4 11.18 9.98 10.08
N PHE A 5 11.87 8.87 9.80
CA PHE A 5 12.39 8.53 8.47
C PHE A 5 11.57 7.46 7.72
N THR A 6 10.36 7.15 8.19
CA THR A 6 9.40 6.45 7.34
C THR A 6 8.88 7.39 6.26
N LEU A 7 8.71 6.86 5.05
CA LEU A 7 8.24 7.54 3.84
C LEU A 7 6.78 8.05 3.91
N SER A 8 6.26 8.52 5.06
CA SER A 8 5.15 9.48 5.06
C SER A 8 4.87 10.15 6.41
N ALA A 9 4.57 11.44 6.29
CA ALA A 9 3.77 12.30 7.16
C ALA A 9 4.31 12.67 8.56
N GLN A 10 5.06 13.78 8.62
CA GLN A 10 4.88 14.74 9.70
C GLN A 10 3.84 15.79 9.28
N THR A 11 2.73 15.83 10.01
CA THR A 11 1.71 16.88 9.97
C THR A 11 2.27 18.18 10.56
N CYS A 12 2.30 19.25 9.77
CA CYS A 12 2.32 20.62 10.29
C CYS A 12 1.44 21.51 9.41
N TRP A 13 0.51 22.21 10.07
CA TRP A 13 -0.42 23.17 9.48
C TRP A 13 0.33 24.46 9.13
N SER A 14 -0.03 25.11 8.00
CA SER A 14 0.30 26.53 7.78
C SER A 14 -0.82 27.23 7.01
N PHE A 15 -1.15 28.43 7.49
CA PHE A 15 -2.19 29.34 7.01
C PHE A 15 -1.80 30.05 5.71
N LYS A 16 -2.82 30.42 4.92
CA LYS A 16 -2.78 31.05 3.59
C LYS A 16 -2.24 32.49 3.59
N GLY A 17 -1.64 32.87 2.45
CA GLY A 17 -1.51 34.25 1.97
C GLY A 17 -1.59 34.26 0.45
N GLU A 18 -2.58 34.99 -0.10
CA GLU A 18 -2.88 35.17 -1.52
C GLU A 18 -1.90 36.13 -2.22
N LEU A 19 -1.65 35.97 -3.53
CA LEU A 19 -1.74 37.09 -4.48
C LEU A 19 -1.90 36.64 -5.94
N LYS A 20 -2.54 37.54 -6.69
CA LYS A 20 -3.26 37.48 -7.98
C LYS A 20 -2.40 37.58 -9.27
N ARG A 21 -3.06 37.19 -10.39
CA ARG A 21 -3.03 37.75 -11.78
C ARG A 21 -1.74 37.58 -12.61
N ASP A 22 -1.72 37.48 -13.95
CA ASP A 22 -2.70 37.67 -15.03
C ASP A 22 -2.34 36.87 -16.32
N MET A 23 -3.31 36.87 -17.23
CA MET A 23 -3.54 36.17 -18.51
C MET A 23 -2.81 36.79 -19.74
N VAL A 24 -2.33 35.97 -20.71
CA VAL A 24 -2.23 36.33 -22.16
C VAL A 24 -2.34 35.08 -23.07
N LEU A 25 -3.05 35.24 -24.19
CA LEU A 25 -3.48 34.30 -25.23
C LEU A 25 -2.47 34.08 -26.40
N LEU A 26 -2.52 32.85 -26.97
CA LEU A 26 -2.42 32.39 -28.39
C LEU A 26 -1.18 32.73 -29.28
N PRO A 27 -0.95 32.07 -30.46
CA PRO A 27 -1.70 30.98 -31.12
C PRO A 27 -0.88 29.76 -31.65
N VAL A 28 -1.64 28.69 -31.89
CA VAL A 28 -1.60 27.64 -32.95
C VAL A 28 -0.49 27.72 -34.02
N PHE A 29 0.20 26.59 -34.23
CA PHE A 29 0.63 26.15 -35.57
C PHE A 29 0.50 24.62 -35.72
N LEU A 30 -0.34 24.21 -36.66
CA LEU A 30 -0.42 22.85 -37.21
C LEU A 30 0.82 22.57 -38.07
N LEU A 31 1.39 21.37 -37.97
CA LEU A 31 2.09 20.73 -39.09
C LEU A 31 1.83 19.22 -39.05
N LEU A 32 1.09 18.77 -40.07
CA LEU A 32 0.92 17.39 -40.48
C LEU A 32 2.26 16.84 -40.98
N VAL A 33 2.66 15.64 -40.53
CA VAL A 33 3.59 14.79 -41.30
C VAL A 33 3.09 13.35 -41.28
N HIS A 34 3.08 12.79 -42.49
CA HIS A 34 2.44 11.56 -42.90
C HIS A 34 3.02 10.28 -42.28
N LEU A 35 2.10 9.36 -42.02
CA LEU A 35 2.32 7.96 -41.69
C LEU A 35 2.84 7.22 -42.93
N ILE A 36 3.97 6.51 -42.78
CA ILE A 36 4.43 5.50 -43.75
C ILE A 36 4.04 4.12 -43.20
N PRO A 37 3.31 3.29 -43.96
CA PRO A 37 2.88 1.96 -43.52
C PRO A 37 3.99 0.93 -43.73
N VAL A 38 4.29 0.12 -42.71
CA VAL A 38 5.11 -1.08 -42.87
C VAL A 38 4.20 -2.28 -42.61
N ASN A 39 3.88 -3.00 -43.69
CA ASN A 39 3.14 -4.25 -43.66
C ASN A 39 4.04 -5.45 -43.29
N PRO A 40 3.46 -6.57 -42.82
CA PRO A 40 4.11 -7.57 -41.98
C PRO A 40 4.81 -8.67 -42.78
N VAL A 41 5.86 -9.25 -42.20
CA VAL A 41 6.50 -10.48 -42.70
C VAL A 41 5.90 -11.69 -41.94
N LYS A 42 5.22 -12.57 -42.70
CA LYS A 42 5.00 -14.00 -42.42
C LYS A 42 6.29 -14.77 -42.78
N GLU A 43 6.66 -15.94 -42.31
CA GLU A 43 6.04 -17.07 -41.62
C GLU A 43 7.24 -17.92 -41.12
N ASP A 44 7.12 -18.63 -40.00
CA ASP A 44 7.56 -20.04 -40.00
C ASP A 44 7.02 -20.80 -38.78
N VAL A 45 6.38 -21.92 -39.12
CA VAL A 45 5.64 -22.81 -38.25
C VAL A 45 6.57 -23.91 -37.75
N LEU A 46 6.74 -24.04 -36.43
CA LEU A 46 7.19 -25.29 -35.81
C LEU A 46 6.32 -25.60 -34.58
N ASN A 47 5.64 -26.75 -34.67
CA ASN A 47 4.67 -27.32 -33.74
C ASN A 47 5.29 -27.69 -32.37
N PRO A 48 4.51 -27.71 -31.27
CA PRO A 48 4.98 -27.54 -29.90
C PRO A 48 5.37 -28.87 -29.27
N LYS A 49 6.63 -29.01 -28.85
CA LYS A 49 6.97 -29.97 -27.81
C LYS A 49 6.74 -29.33 -26.45
N SER A 50 5.87 -29.96 -25.67
CA SER A 50 5.59 -29.71 -24.26
C SER A 50 6.87 -29.49 -23.46
N ARG A 51 7.32 -28.23 -23.37
CA ARG A 51 8.20 -27.79 -22.29
C ARG A 51 7.29 -27.63 -21.09
N LYS A 52 7.23 -28.65 -20.23
CA LYS A 52 6.91 -28.44 -18.82
C LYS A 52 7.79 -27.28 -18.37
N ARG A 53 7.18 -26.10 -18.23
CA ARG A 53 7.84 -24.93 -17.68
C ARG A 53 8.02 -25.26 -16.21
N ILE A 54 9.14 -25.87 -15.87
CA ILE A 54 9.63 -25.90 -14.49
C ILE A 54 9.81 -24.43 -14.16
N MET A 55 8.80 -23.87 -13.50
CA MET A 55 8.86 -22.52 -13.00
C MET A 55 9.76 -22.55 -11.77
N LEU A 56 10.79 -21.71 -11.79
CA LEU A 56 11.53 -21.35 -10.60
C LEU A 56 10.55 -20.99 -9.50
N ASP A 57 10.67 -21.68 -8.37
CA ASP A 57 10.09 -21.28 -7.11
C ASP A 57 10.52 -19.83 -6.82
N PRO A 58 9.61 -18.88 -6.53
CA PRO A 58 9.97 -17.55 -6.06
C PRO A 58 10.84 -17.55 -4.79
N LEU A 59 11.02 -18.72 -4.17
CA LEU A 59 11.83 -18.98 -2.99
C LEU A 59 13.17 -19.68 -3.30
N THR A 60 13.61 -19.73 -4.57
CA THR A 60 15.04 -19.99 -4.86
C THR A 60 15.87 -18.77 -4.43
N GLU A 61 16.95 -19.01 -3.68
CA GLU A 61 17.81 -18.02 -2.97
C GLU A 61 17.85 -16.63 -3.64
N PRO A 62 17.72 -15.51 -2.88
CA PRO A 62 17.87 -14.20 -3.49
C PRO A 62 19.29 -14.09 -4.06
N PRO A 63 19.45 -13.75 -5.35
CA PRO A 63 20.68 -13.09 -5.77
C PRO A 63 20.80 -11.79 -4.95
N ALA A 64 22.04 -11.37 -4.68
CA ALA A 64 22.37 -10.18 -3.89
C ALA A 64 21.32 -9.07 -3.98
N ILE A 65 20.91 -8.53 -2.83
CA ILE A 65 19.88 -7.48 -2.73
C ILE A 65 20.24 -6.34 -3.69
N ASP A 66 19.54 -6.24 -4.82
CA ASP A 66 19.78 -5.23 -5.86
C ASP A 66 18.87 -4.01 -5.61
N PRO A 67 19.45 -2.85 -5.23
CA PRO A 67 18.70 -1.62 -4.97
C PRO A 67 17.76 -1.20 -6.11
N ILE A 68 18.14 -1.47 -7.37
CA ILE A 68 17.36 -1.13 -8.56
C ILE A 68 16.21 -2.11 -8.75
N TYR A 69 16.47 -3.40 -8.57
CA TYR A 69 15.42 -4.41 -8.59
C TYR A 69 14.35 -4.13 -7.52
N GLU A 70 14.77 -3.83 -6.29
CA GLU A 70 13.83 -3.49 -5.20
C GLU A 70 13.03 -2.21 -5.49
N ALA A 71 13.66 -1.20 -6.12
CA ALA A 71 12.94 -0.02 -6.57
C ALA A 71 11.89 -0.34 -7.65
N ARG A 72 12.20 -1.21 -8.61
CA ARG A 72 11.23 -1.65 -9.65
C ARG A 72 10.05 -2.39 -9.03
N VAL A 73 10.30 -3.30 -8.10
CA VAL A 73 9.26 -4.04 -7.37
C VAL A 73 8.37 -3.08 -6.57
N TYR A 74 8.97 -2.07 -5.94
CA TYR A 74 8.24 -1.02 -5.20
C TYR A 74 7.29 -0.20 -6.10
N CYS A 75 7.73 0.16 -7.31
CA CYS A 75 6.94 0.98 -8.22
C CYS A 75 5.63 0.31 -8.65
N ASN A 76 5.64 -1.03 -8.70
CA ASN A 76 4.47 -1.83 -9.05
C ASN A 76 3.79 -1.36 -10.35
N ILE A 77 4.56 -1.12 -11.40
CA ILE A 77 4.00 -0.61 -12.66
C ILE A 77 3.03 -1.68 -13.22
N PRO A 78 1.79 -1.31 -13.58
CA PRO A 78 0.72 -2.24 -13.93
C PRO A 78 0.87 -2.81 -15.36
N THR A 79 2.02 -3.42 -15.67
CA THR A 79 2.37 -4.02 -16.97
C THR A 79 2.17 -5.53 -17.02
N ILE A 80 2.10 -6.19 -15.86
CA ILE A 80 2.01 -7.65 -15.75
C ILE A 80 0.77 -7.99 -14.93
N THR A 81 -0.03 -8.95 -15.41
CA THR A 81 -1.13 -9.49 -14.63
C THR A 81 -0.59 -10.22 -13.41
N GLU A 82 -0.96 -9.77 -12.21
CA GLU A 82 -0.60 -10.45 -10.96
C GLU A 82 -1.29 -11.81 -10.87
N ARG A 83 -0.53 -12.85 -10.50
CA ARG A 83 -1.12 -14.12 -10.06
C ARG A 83 -1.64 -13.95 -8.65
N SER A 84 -2.76 -14.61 -8.35
CA SER A 84 -3.50 -14.43 -7.11
C SER A 84 -3.97 -15.78 -6.58
N MET A 85 -3.69 -16.04 -5.30
CA MET A 85 -4.16 -17.20 -4.56
C MET A 85 -5.44 -16.89 -3.77
N GLU A 86 -5.94 -15.66 -3.77
CA GLU A 86 -7.19 -15.26 -3.10
C GLU A 86 -8.36 -16.19 -3.48
N GLY A 87 -9.19 -16.55 -2.51
CA GLY A 87 -10.36 -17.38 -2.73
C GLY A 87 -10.04 -18.83 -3.13
N GLN A 88 -8.83 -19.33 -2.87
CA GLN A 88 -8.41 -20.70 -3.16
C GLN A 88 -8.30 -21.51 -1.87
N VAL A 89 -9.35 -22.28 -1.58
CA VAL A 89 -9.39 -23.32 -0.55
C VAL A 89 -10.24 -24.50 -1.08
N PRO A 90 -10.17 -25.70 -0.47
CA PRO A 90 -11.00 -26.82 -0.89
C PRO A 90 -12.51 -26.50 -0.95
N HIS A 91 -13.22 -27.09 -1.91
CA HIS A 91 -14.63 -26.77 -2.22
C HIS A 91 -15.62 -26.95 -1.06
N TYR A 92 -15.26 -27.70 -0.02
CA TYR A 92 -16.09 -27.89 1.16
C TYR A 92 -16.01 -26.73 2.15
N PHE A 93 -15.17 -25.70 1.90
CA PHE A 93 -15.20 -24.44 2.64
C PHE A 93 -16.03 -23.39 1.91
N LYS A 94 -16.73 -22.57 2.69
CA LYS A 94 -17.49 -21.42 2.19
C LYS A 94 -16.86 -20.12 2.66
N LEU A 95 -16.57 -19.20 1.74
CA LEU A 95 -16.12 -17.86 2.09
C LEU A 95 -17.28 -17.09 2.74
N VAL A 96 -17.05 -16.50 3.92
CA VAL A 96 -18.11 -15.80 4.66
C VAL A 96 -17.77 -14.35 5.00
N SER A 97 -16.50 -13.94 4.97
CA SER A 97 -16.09 -12.53 5.12
C SER A 97 -14.71 -12.28 4.52
N VAL A 98 -14.48 -11.06 4.05
CA VAL A 98 -13.19 -10.59 3.54
C VAL A 98 -12.89 -9.20 4.07
N HIS A 99 -11.69 -9.02 4.58
CA HIS A 99 -11.13 -7.73 4.96
C HIS A 99 -9.91 -7.41 4.11
N VAL A 100 -9.91 -6.26 3.44
CA VAL A 100 -8.84 -5.81 2.56
C VAL A 100 -8.23 -4.54 3.13
N LEU A 101 -6.93 -4.56 3.43
CA LEU A 101 -6.16 -3.39 3.81
C LEU A 101 -5.19 -3.07 2.67
N ILE A 102 -5.33 -1.87 2.09
CA ILE A 102 -4.49 -1.43 0.97
C ILE A 102 -3.58 -0.28 1.36
N ARG A 103 -2.37 -0.26 0.78
CA ARG A 103 -1.61 0.96 0.59
C ARG A 103 -2.20 1.70 -0.62
N HIS A 104 -2.24 3.03 -0.57
CA HIS A 104 -2.54 3.82 -1.78
C HIS A 104 -1.61 3.48 -2.96
N GLY A 105 -2.06 3.83 -4.16
CA GLY A 105 -1.30 3.65 -5.38
C GLY A 105 -0.14 4.62 -5.53
N ASP A 106 0.52 4.51 -6.69
CA ASP A 106 1.55 5.42 -7.15
C ASP A 106 1.11 6.88 -7.12
N ARG A 107 2.05 7.76 -6.75
CA ARG A 107 1.77 9.15 -6.43
C ARG A 107 2.95 10.05 -6.81
N TYR A 108 2.63 11.32 -6.98
CA TYR A 108 3.62 12.39 -7.05
C TYR A 108 4.41 12.49 -5.72
N PRO A 109 5.64 13.05 -5.71
CA PRO A 109 6.45 13.10 -4.50
C PRO A 109 5.75 13.87 -3.38
N LEU A 110 5.93 13.43 -2.14
CA LEU A 110 5.63 14.19 -0.91
C LEU A 110 6.68 15.27 -0.64
N TYR A 111 7.93 15.03 -1.03
CA TYR A 111 9.04 15.96 -0.82
C TYR A 111 9.76 16.26 -2.13
N ALA A 112 10.15 17.53 -2.29
CA ALA A 112 10.96 17.96 -3.42
C ALA A 112 12.42 18.07 -3.00
N ILE A 113 13.32 17.76 -3.93
CA ILE A 113 14.73 18.14 -3.78
C ILE A 113 14.79 19.67 -4.01
N PRO A 114 15.35 20.47 -3.08
CA PRO A 114 15.37 21.92 -3.25
C PRO A 114 16.11 22.34 -4.52
N LYS A 115 15.70 23.46 -5.12
CA LYS A 115 16.30 24.05 -6.33
C LYS A 115 16.32 23.13 -7.56
N THR A 116 15.50 22.08 -7.59
CA THR A 116 15.27 21.28 -8.81
C THR A 116 13.94 21.63 -9.46
N LYS A 117 13.80 21.32 -10.75
CA LYS A 117 12.51 21.42 -11.45
C LYS A 117 11.54 20.39 -10.89
N ARG A 118 10.24 20.68 -11.00
CA ARG A 118 9.17 19.71 -10.78
C ARG A 118 9.28 18.61 -11.86
N PRO A 119 9.19 17.32 -11.50
CA PRO A 119 9.13 16.26 -12.51
C PRO A 119 7.89 16.45 -13.38
N ASP A 120 8.04 16.23 -14.68
CA ASP A 120 6.97 16.35 -15.67
C ASP A 120 6.04 15.12 -15.59
N ILE A 121 5.19 15.12 -14.58
CA ILE A 121 4.21 14.06 -14.31
C ILE A 121 2.84 14.72 -14.24
N ASP A 122 1.90 14.18 -15.00
CA ASP A 122 0.56 14.73 -15.14
C ASP A 122 -0.48 13.90 -14.37
N CYS A 123 -1.28 14.57 -13.55
CA CYS A 123 -2.30 13.98 -12.68
C CYS A 123 -3.72 13.96 -13.30
N MET A 124 -3.86 14.39 -14.55
CA MET A 124 -5.10 14.24 -15.31
C MET A 124 -5.27 12.80 -15.81
N LEU A 125 -6.42 12.19 -15.55
CA LEU A 125 -6.70 10.84 -16.03
C LEU A 125 -7.10 10.87 -17.52
N VAL A 126 -6.33 10.17 -18.35
CA VAL A 126 -6.51 10.09 -19.80
C VAL A 126 -6.48 8.63 -20.23
N SER A 127 -7.57 8.15 -20.85
CA SER A 127 -7.74 6.74 -21.23
C SER A 127 -6.71 6.25 -22.26
N SER A 128 -6.23 7.13 -23.15
CA SER A 128 -5.20 6.82 -24.14
C SER A 128 -3.78 6.78 -23.58
N ARG A 129 -3.51 7.41 -22.43
CA ARG A 129 -2.19 7.46 -21.79
C ARG A 129 -1.88 6.15 -21.07
N LYS A 130 -0.64 5.66 -21.16
CA LYS A 130 -0.21 4.45 -20.44
C LYS A 130 0.42 4.81 -19.08
N PRO A 131 0.25 3.96 -18.05
CA PRO A 131 -0.64 2.80 -18.03
C PRO A 131 -2.12 3.20 -18.05
N SER A 132 -2.97 2.32 -18.60
CA SER A 132 -4.41 2.53 -18.70
C SER A 132 -5.15 1.26 -18.31
N HIS A 133 -6.43 1.42 -17.98
CA HIS A 133 -7.34 0.33 -17.67
C HIS A 133 -8.60 0.46 -18.56
N PRO A 134 -9.18 -0.65 -19.09
CA PRO A 134 -10.38 -0.58 -19.93
C PRO A 134 -11.56 0.14 -19.27
N GLN A 135 -11.66 0.08 -17.94
CA GLN A 135 -12.73 0.75 -17.18
C GLN A 135 -12.36 2.17 -16.69
N LEU A 136 -11.22 2.74 -17.10
CA LEU A 136 -10.77 4.05 -16.60
C LEU A 136 -11.74 5.18 -16.95
N GLU A 137 -12.26 5.22 -18.17
CA GLU A 137 -13.22 6.25 -18.59
C GLU A 137 -14.56 6.12 -17.85
N ALA A 138 -15.04 4.89 -17.70
CA ALA A 138 -16.27 4.61 -16.96
C ALA A 138 -16.11 4.96 -15.46
N PHE A 139 -14.93 4.71 -14.88
CA PHE A 139 -14.56 5.16 -13.54
C PHE A 139 -14.64 6.68 -13.40
N ILE A 140 -14.00 7.44 -14.30
CA ILE A 140 -14.02 8.92 -14.27
C ILE A 140 -15.47 9.43 -14.31
N ARG A 141 -16.27 8.91 -15.26
CA ARG A 141 -17.68 9.28 -15.39
C ARG A 141 -18.47 8.95 -14.13
N HIS A 142 -18.22 7.79 -13.50
CA HIS A 142 -18.91 7.41 -12.27
C HIS A 142 -18.51 8.27 -11.07
N MET A 143 -17.21 8.58 -10.91
CA MET A 143 -16.70 9.43 -9.82
C MET A 143 -17.21 10.86 -9.90
N SER A 144 -17.45 11.38 -11.11
CA SER A 144 -18.05 12.71 -11.32
C SER A 144 -19.47 12.85 -10.75
N LYS A 145 -20.20 11.74 -10.58
CA LYS A 145 -21.58 11.70 -10.07
C LYS A 145 -21.67 11.52 -8.55
N GLY A 146 -20.55 11.35 -7.85
CA GLY A 146 -20.52 10.90 -6.46
C GLY A 146 -20.93 11.91 -5.39
N SER A 147 -21.69 12.95 -5.73
CA SER A 147 -22.14 13.98 -4.77
C SER A 147 -23.04 13.42 -3.67
N GLU A 148 -23.69 12.26 -3.89
CA GLU A 148 -24.60 11.63 -2.93
C GLU A 148 -23.93 10.68 -1.92
N ALA A 149 -22.60 10.47 -2.02
CA ALA A 149 -21.87 9.61 -1.09
C ALA A 149 -21.87 10.19 0.33
N GLN A 150 -22.11 9.34 1.36
CA GLN A 150 -21.87 9.74 2.75
C GLN A 150 -20.37 9.60 3.05
N MET A 151 -19.71 10.71 3.35
CA MET A 151 -18.29 10.74 3.70
C MET A 151 -18.09 11.53 4.98
N ASP A 152 -17.42 10.92 5.96
CA ASP A 152 -17.22 11.55 7.26
C ASP A 152 -16.24 12.74 7.19
N GLY A 153 -16.60 13.84 7.85
CA GLY A 153 -15.70 14.97 8.13
C GLY A 153 -14.98 15.52 6.90
N THR A 154 -13.65 15.58 6.96
CA THR A 154 -12.79 16.18 5.93
C THR A 154 -12.80 15.41 4.61
N LEU A 155 -13.19 14.12 4.60
CA LEU A 155 -13.24 13.32 3.38
C LEU A 155 -14.22 13.89 2.35
N SER A 156 -15.33 14.47 2.80
CA SER A 156 -16.36 15.07 1.94
C SER A 156 -15.83 16.19 1.02
N SER A 157 -14.76 16.88 1.47
CA SER A 157 -14.12 17.97 0.73
C SER A 157 -13.04 17.53 -0.24
N LEU A 158 -12.60 16.26 -0.17
CA LEU A 158 -11.52 15.76 -0.99
C LEU A 158 -12.01 15.41 -2.41
N PRO A 159 -11.17 15.64 -3.44
CA PRO A 159 -11.51 15.21 -4.79
C PRO A 159 -11.56 13.68 -4.88
N ARG A 160 -12.58 13.16 -5.57
CA ARG A 160 -12.84 11.71 -5.73
C ARG A 160 -11.88 11.01 -6.69
N TYR A 161 -11.22 11.78 -7.56
CA TYR A 161 -10.17 11.34 -8.48
C TYR A 161 -9.27 12.53 -8.83
N PRO A 162 -8.02 12.31 -9.26
CA PRO A 162 -7.13 13.39 -9.69
C PRO A 162 -7.56 13.90 -11.09
N SER A 163 -7.59 15.23 -11.28
CA SER A 163 -8.15 15.85 -12.48
C SER A 163 -7.39 17.09 -12.98
N HIS A 164 -6.17 17.28 -12.51
CA HIS A 164 -5.35 18.45 -12.83
C HIS A 164 -4.08 18.05 -13.57
N ALA A 165 -3.69 18.82 -14.57
CA ALA A 165 -2.50 18.54 -15.38
C ALA A 165 -1.20 18.67 -14.57
N SER A 166 -1.15 19.64 -13.65
CA SER A 166 -0.02 19.79 -12.73
C SER A 166 -0.34 19.09 -11.41
N CYS A 167 0.45 18.08 -11.07
CA CYS A 167 0.34 17.39 -9.79
C CYS A 167 0.79 18.26 -8.61
N GLU A 168 0.01 18.23 -7.52
CA GLU A 168 0.46 18.69 -6.21
C GLU A 168 1.20 17.59 -5.43
N MET A 169 1.97 18.01 -4.43
CA MET A 169 2.81 17.09 -3.64
C MET A 169 1.96 16.00 -2.97
N GLY A 170 2.29 14.75 -3.26
CA GLY A 170 1.61 13.58 -2.73
C GLY A 170 0.24 13.27 -3.33
N GLU A 171 -0.10 13.86 -4.48
CA GLU A 171 -1.31 13.50 -5.24
C GLU A 171 -1.16 12.15 -5.93
N LEU A 172 -2.27 11.42 -6.05
CA LEU A 172 -2.33 10.15 -6.76
C LEU A 172 -2.18 10.38 -8.26
N THR A 173 -1.41 9.55 -8.94
CA THR A 173 -1.23 9.63 -10.40
C THR A 173 -2.19 8.68 -11.11
N GLN A 174 -2.25 8.74 -12.45
CA GLN A 174 -2.98 7.74 -13.23
C GLN A 174 -2.45 6.32 -13.01
N THR A 175 -1.13 6.15 -12.83
CA THR A 175 -0.55 4.85 -12.48
C THR A 175 -1.16 4.32 -11.19
N GLY A 176 -1.29 5.17 -10.16
CA GLY A 176 -1.90 4.79 -8.88
C GLY A 176 -3.39 4.42 -9.01
N VAL A 177 -4.15 5.16 -9.82
CA VAL A 177 -5.54 4.83 -10.13
C VAL A 177 -5.63 3.47 -10.84
N VAL A 178 -4.84 3.25 -11.88
CA VAL A 178 -4.86 2.01 -12.67
C VAL A 178 -4.45 0.80 -11.84
N GLN A 179 -3.45 0.92 -10.96
CA GLN A 179 -3.08 -0.14 -10.03
C GLN A 179 -4.27 -0.60 -9.17
N HIS A 180 -5.06 0.35 -8.66
CA HIS A 180 -6.23 0.00 -7.86
C HIS A 180 -7.43 -0.48 -8.67
N LEU A 181 -7.62 0.01 -9.90
CA LEU A 181 -8.59 -0.57 -10.83
C LEU A 181 -8.27 -2.05 -11.12
N GLN A 182 -6.99 -2.41 -11.26
CA GLN A 182 -6.58 -3.81 -11.43
C GLN A 182 -6.82 -4.64 -10.16
N ASN A 183 -6.47 -4.13 -8.98
CA ASN A 183 -6.76 -4.80 -7.72
C ASN A 183 -8.26 -5.07 -7.57
N GLY A 184 -9.12 -4.06 -7.79
CA GLY A 184 -10.55 -4.23 -7.66
C GLY A 184 -11.15 -5.20 -8.69
N GLN A 185 -10.68 -5.16 -9.93
CA GLN A 185 -11.09 -6.12 -10.96
C GLN A 185 -10.74 -7.56 -10.57
N LEU A 186 -9.51 -7.79 -10.09
CA LEU A 186 -9.07 -9.09 -9.62
C LEU A 186 -9.94 -9.59 -8.45
N LEU A 187 -10.16 -8.74 -7.45
CA LEU A 187 -10.99 -9.09 -6.30
C LEU A 187 -12.46 -9.33 -6.67
N ARG A 188 -12.99 -8.67 -7.72
CA ARG A 188 -14.35 -8.91 -8.24
C ARG A 188 -14.51 -10.32 -8.77
N GLU A 189 -13.59 -10.79 -9.61
CA GLU A 189 -13.67 -12.13 -10.19
C GLU A 189 -13.71 -13.20 -9.10
N ILE A 190 -12.98 -12.97 -8.02
CA ILE A 190 -12.84 -13.92 -6.92
C ILE A 190 -14.00 -13.81 -5.94
N TYR A 191 -14.21 -12.66 -5.31
CA TYR A 191 -15.12 -12.54 -4.17
C TYR A 191 -16.57 -12.31 -4.58
N ILE A 192 -16.80 -11.60 -5.68
CA ILE A 192 -18.16 -11.28 -6.13
C ILE A 192 -18.68 -12.34 -7.09
N LYS A 193 -17.94 -12.65 -8.16
CA LYS A 193 -18.41 -13.59 -9.18
C LYS A 193 -18.28 -15.05 -8.77
N LYS A 194 -17.09 -15.49 -8.34
CA LYS A 194 -16.84 -16.89 -7.96
C LYS A 194 -17.47 -17.24 -6.62
N HIS A 195 -17.21 -16.46 -5.57
CA HIS A 195 -17.64 -16.78 -4.20
C HIS A 195 -18.99 -16.18 -3.79
N LYS A 196 -19.55 -15.25 -4.58
CA LYS A 196 -20.86 -14.62 -4.30
C LYS A 196 -20.94 -14.06 -2.88
N LEU A 197 -19.84 -13.47 -2.41
CA LEU A 197 -19.70 -12.95 -1.04
C LEU A 197 -20.72 -11.82 -0.77
N LEU A 198 -20.98 -10.99 -1.77
CA LEU A 198 -22.08 -10.03 -1.78
C LEU A 198 -23.10 -10.45 -2.84
N LEU A 199 -24.36 -10.62 -2.42
CA LEU A 199 -25.49 -10.90 -3.30
C LEU A 199 -26.00 -9.60 -3.95
N SER A 200 -26.85 -9.72 -4.98
CA SER A 200 -27.37 -8.57 -5.73
C SER A 200 -28.19 -7.58 -4.87
N ASP A 201 -28.80 -8.05 -3.79
CA ASP A 201 -29.61 -7.30 -2.84
C ASP A 201 -28.82 -6.74 -1.65
N TRP A 202 -27.49 -6.68 -1.75
CA TRP A 202 -26.64 -6.11 -0.70
C TRP A 202 -27.04 -4.66 -0.35
N THR A 203 -26.86 -4.33 0.92
CA THR A 203 -27.16 -3.01 1.51
C THR A 203 -25.90 -2.41 2.13
N ALA A 204 -25.94 -1.12 2.47
CA ALA A 204 -24.84 -0.41 3.13
C ALA A 204 -24.30 -1.10 4.39
N LYS A 205 -25.09 -1.97 5.05
CA LYS A 205 -24.66 -2.74 6.22
C LYS A 205 -23.65 -3.84 5.90
N HIS A 206 -23.59 -4.32 4.66
CA HIS A 206 -22.71 -5.44 4.28
C HIS A 206 -21.30 -4.97 3.89
N LEU A 207 -21.15 -3.67 3.60
CA LEU A 207 -19.91 -3.06 3.13
C LEU A 207 -19.41 -2.04 4.16
N TYR A 208 -18.19 -2.19 4.62
CA TYR A 208 -17.52 -1.20 5.46
C TYR A 208 -16.34 -0.60 4.70
N LEU A 209 -16.29 0.72 4.62
CA LEU A 209 -15.22 1.46 3.96
C LEU A 209 -14.63 2.45 4.93
N GLU A 210 -13.30 2.45 5.04
CA GLU A 210 -12.59 3.37 5.91
C GLU A 210 -11.31 3.86 5.23
N SER A 211 -11.04 5.16 5.30
CA SER A 211 -9.84 5.76 4.73
C SER A 211 -9.29 6.88 5.58
N THR A 212 -7.97 7.07 5.52
CA THR A 212 -7.34 8.25 6.11
C THR A 212 -7.67 9.51 5.31
N GLY A 213 -7.57 10.68 5.95
CA GLY A 213 -7.90 11.98 5.38
C GLY A 213 -6.95 12.51 4.29
N LYS A 214 -6.34 11.64 3.47
CA LYS A 214 -5.52 12.04 2.32
C LYS A 214 -6.26 11.75 1.02
N SER A 215 -6.19 12.67 0.05
CA SER A 215 -6.83 12.50 -1.27
C SER A 215 -6.40 11.18 -1.92
N ARG A 216 -5.09 10.89 -1.94
CA ARG A 216 -4.55 9.66 -2.53
C ARG A 216 -5.08 8.36 -1.94
N THR A 217 -5.39 8.32 -0.63
CA THR A 217 -5.95 7.12 0.01
C THR A 217 -7.42 6.98 -0.33
N LEU A 218 -8.20 8.06 -0.23
CA LEU A 218 -9.61 8.04 -0.63
C LEU A 218 -9.77 7.62 -2.10
N GLN A 219 -9.02 8.25 -3.00
CA GLN A 219 -9.06 7.99 -4.44
C GLN A 219 -8.64 6.55 -4.79
N SER A 220 -7.62 6.02 -4.11
CA SER A 220 -7.19 4.62 -4.26
C SER A 220 -8.28 3.63 -3.84
N GLY A 221 -8.94 3.90 -2.70
CA GLY A 221 -10.06 3.10 -2.21
C GLY A 221 -11.25 3.13 -3.17
N LEU A 222 -11.60 4.30 -3.70
CA LEU A 222 -12.67 4.46 -4.68
C LEU A 222 -12.37 3.78 -6.02
N ALA A 223 -11.12 3.84 -6.51
CA ALA A 223 -10.69 3.14 -7.72
C ALA A 223 -10.81 1.61 -7.57
N LEU A 224 -10.35 1.07 -6.44
CA LEU A 224 -10.54 -0.36 -6.13
C LEU A 224 -12.03 -0.70 -6.04
N LEU A 225 -12.80 0.06 -5.27
CA LEU A 225 -14.22 -0.19 -5.07
C LEU A 225 -15.00 -0.19 -6.39
N TYR A 226 -14.71 0.74 -7.29
CA TYR A 226 -15.42 0.85 -8.57
C TYR A 226 -15.27 -0.40 -9.44
N THR A 227 -14.09 -1.00 -9.49
CA THR A 227 -13.89 -2.23 -10.27
C THR A 227 -14.31 -3.48 -9.53
N LEU A 228 -14.33 -3.44 -8.19
CA LEU A 228 -14.89 -4.49 -7.33
C LEU A 228 -16.42 -4.58 -7.44
N LEU A 229 -17.10 -3.44 -7.36
CA LEU A 229 -18.55 -3.26 -7.45
C LEU A 229 -18.90 -2.20 -8.51
N PRO A 230 -18.83 -2.53 -9.82
CA PRO A 230 -19.11 -1.55 -10.87
C PRO A 230 -20.49 -0.94 -10.76
N ASP A 231 -20.53 0.36 -11.03
CA ASP A 231 -21.75 1.18 -11.02
C ASP A 231 -22.54 1.06 -9.70
N PHE A 232 -21.80 0.95 -8.57
CA PHE A 232 -22.40 0.93 -7.24
C PHE A 232 -23.29 2.16 -7.01
N ASP A 233 -24.34 1.98 -6.22
CA ASP A 233 -25.20 3.09 -5.79
C ASP A 233 -24.49 3.90 -4.70
N TRP A 234 -24.23 5.19 -4.97
CA TRP A 234 -23.59 6.11 -4.03
C TRP A 234 -24.34 6.24 -2.70
N LYS A 235 -25.66 6.01 -2.66
CA LYS A 235 -26.45 6.02 -1.42
C LYS A 235 -26.12 4.86 -0.49
N LYS A 236 -25.52 3.79 -1.01
CA LYS A 236 -25.05 2.63 -0.24
C LYS A 236 -23.60 2.78 0.21
N ILE A 237 -22.92 3.86 -0.18
CA ILE A 237 -21.52 4.10 0.12
C ILE A 237 -21.41 5.05 1.31
N ASN A 238 -20.83 4.52 2.39
CA ASN A 238 -20.43 5.28 3.57
C ASN A 238 -18.94 5.10 3.80
N VAL A 239 -18.16 6.17 3.63
CA VAL A 239 -16.71 6.15 3.87
C VAL A 239 -16.40 6.80 5.22
N ARG A 240 -15.91 5.97 6.15
CA ARG A 240 -15.48 6.39 7.48
C ARG A 240 -14.11 7.04 7.44
N HIS A 241 -13.97 8.16 8.15
CA HIS A 241 -12.70 8.85 8.27
C HIS A 241 -11.86 8.26 9.41
N GLN A 242 -10.69 7.76 9.05
CA GLN A 242 -9.67 7.35 10.01
C GLN A 242 -8.66 8.48 10.24
N TRP A 243 -8.71 9.06 11.43
CA TRP A 243 -7.84 10.18 11.81
C TRP A 243 -6.38 9.78 12.03
N SER A 244 -6.13 8.50 12.31
CA SER A 244 -4.80 7.99 12.64
C SER A 244 -4.23 7.09 11.55
N THR A 245 -2.99 7.32 11.15
CA THR A 245 -2.30 6.46 10.18
C THR A 245 -2.04 5.04 10.68
N ILE A 246 -2.14 4.79 11.99
CA ILE A 246 -2.07 3.44 12.59
C ILE A 246 -3.44 2.80 12.83
N PHE A 247 -4.53 3.44 12.40
CA PHE A 247 -5.89 2.91 12.49
C PHE A 247 -6.30 2.55 13.94
N CYS A 248 -5.94 3.41 14.90
CA CYS A 248 -6.20 3.18 16.31
C CYS A 248 -7.66 3.41 16.75
N SER A 249 -8.49 4.01 15.90
CA SER A 249 -9.96 4.10 16.07
C SER A 249 -10.40 4.57 17.47
N GLY A 250 -9.68 5.54 18.03
CA GLY A 250 -9.92 6.10 19.38
C GLY A 250 -9.08 5.48 20.49
N SER A 251 -8.58 4.25 20.34
CA SER A 251 -7.68 3.59 21.30
C SER A 251 -6.21 3.89 20.98
N CYS A 252 -5.89 5.18 20.86
CA CYS A 252 -4.57 5.64 20.39
C CYS A 252 -3.56 5.86 21.51
N ASP A 253 -4.00 5.86 22.77
CA ASP A 253 -3.14 6.03 23.92
C ASP A 253 -2.32 4.76 24.20
N CYS A 254 -1.00 4.90 24.10
CA CYS A 254 -0.05 3.82 24.35
C CYS A 254 1.37 4.40 24.47
N PRO A 255 1.81 4.78 25.69
CA PRO A 255 3.13 5.35 25.92
C PRO A 255 4.28 4.43 25.44
N MET A 256 4.19 3.12 25.71
CA MET A 256 5.24 2.17 25.31
C MET A 256 5.40 2.03 23.79
N ARG A 257 4.31 2.16 23.01
CA ARG A 257 4.41 2.21 21.54
C ARG A 257 5.29 3.39 21.11
N ASN A 258 5.05 4.57 21.68
CA ASN A 258 5.82 5.77 21.32
C ASN A 258 7.28 5.62 21.75
N HIS A 259 7.54 5.01 22.92
CA HIS A 259 8.89 4.70 23.38
C HIS A 259 9.67 3.86 22.37
N TYR A 260 9.14 2.70 21.95
CA TYR A 260 9.81 1.85 20.95
C TYR A 260 9.98 2.56 19.60
N LEU A 261 9.03 3.38 19.18
CA LEU A 261 9.17 4.19 17.97
C LEU A 261 10.32 5.20 18.07
N GLU A 262 10.47 5.86 19.22
CA GLU A 262 11.57 6.79 19.45
C GLU A 262 12.93 6.09 19.49
N GLU A 263 13.02 4.92 20.14
CA GLU A 263 14.24 4.12 20.13
C GLU A 263 14.61 3.66 18.72
N GLU A 264 13.64 3.21 17.95
CA GLU A 264 13.83 2.83 16.56
C GLU A 264 14.28 4.02 15.70
N GLN A 265 13.70 5.21 15.88
CA GLN A 265 14.15 6.43 15.20
C GLN A 265 15.60 6.80 15.56
N ARG A 266 16.00 6.63 16.83
CA ARG A 266 17.40 6.85 17.27
C ARG A 266 18.35 5.83 16.63
N ARG A 267 17.94 4.56 16.53
CA ARG A 267 18.68 3.51 15.84
C ARG A 267 18.89 3.89 14.36
N GLN A 268 17.81 4.18 13.64
CA GLN A 268 17.86 4.61 12.23
C GLN A 268 18.79 5.80 12.02
N TYR A 269 18.69 6.82 12.88
CA TYR A 269 19.56 7.98 12.83
C TYR A 269 21.04 7.60 13.04
N SER A 270 21.33 6.75 14.03
CA SER A 270 22.69 6.27 14.34
C SER A 270 23.30 5.49 13.17
N LEU A 271 22.52 4.61 12.53
CA LEU A 271 22.96 3.87 11.34
C LEU A 271 23.30 4.82 10.18
N ARG A 272 22.43 5.80 9.94
CA ARG A 272 22.60 6.80 8.88
C ARG A 272 23.90 7.60 9.04
N VAL A 273 24.15 8.17 10.22
CA VAL A 273 25.31 9.05 10.45
C VAL A 273 26.64 8.30 10.44
N LYS A 274 26.63 6.97 10.61
CA LYS A 274 27.82 6.12 10.51
C LYS A 274 28.16 5.72 9.08
N ASN A 275 27.25 5.93 8.11
CA ASN A 275 27.45 5.52 6.73
C ASN A 275 28.19 6.63 5.93
N ASN A 276 29.51 6.45 5.78
CA ASN A 276 30.38 7.41 5.08
C ASN A 276 30.02 7.56 3.58
N ASP A 277 29.58 6.50 2.92
CA ASP A 277 29.20 6.53 1.50
C ASP A 277 27.94 7.37 1.29
N LEU A 278 26.96 7.16 2.17
CA LEU A 278 25.74 7.95 2.18
C LEU A 278 26.04 9.43 2.45
N GLU A 279 26.91 9.74 3.40
CA GLU A 279 27.29 11.13 3.68
C GLU A 279 27.96 11.79 2.46
N ARG A 280 28.88 11.08 1.79
CA ARG A 280 29.51 11.55 0.54
C ARG A 280 28.47 11.85 -0.54
N VAL A 281 27.50 10.95 -0.72
CA VAL A 281 26.38 11.14 -1.67
C VAL A 281 25.54 12.36 -1.32
N TYR A 282 25.18 12.57 -0.06
CA TYR A 282 24.38 13.73 0.34
C TYR A 282 25.15 15.04 0.19
N VAL A 283 26.44 15.05 0.46
CA VAL A 283 27.32 16.21 0.21
C VAL A 283 27.39 16.52 -1.28
N ASP A 284 27.55 15.51 -2.14
CA ASP A 284 27.60 15.71 -3.59
C ASP A 284 26.27 16.21 -4.16
N MET A 285 25.16 15.59 -3.77
CA MET A 285 23.81 16.05 -4.12
C MET A 285 23.57 17.50 -3.68
N ALA A 286 24.00 17.87 -2.47
CA ALA A 286 23.87 19.23 -1.96
C ALA A 286 24.68 20.24 -2.80
N LYS A 287 25.88 19.88 -3.25
CA LYS A 287 26.68 20.69 -4.19
C LYS A 287 25.99 20.84 -5.55
N ILE A 288 25.48 19.74 -6.11
CA ILE A 288 24.73 19.74 -7.37
C ILE A 288 23.54 20.71 -7.28
N VAL A 289 22.74 20.65 -6.22
CA VAL A 289 21.59 21.57 -6.11
C VAL A 289 21.96 22.95 -5.57
N GLY A 290 23.19 23.15 -5.11
CA GLY A 290 23.72 24.44 -4.64
C GLY A 290 23.11 24.88 -3.31
N ILE A 291 23.02 23.96 -2.34
CA ILE A 291 22.57 24.23 -0.96
C ILE A 291 23.54 23.64 0.07
N PRO A 292 23.53 24.11 1.33
CA PRO A 292 24.21 23.42 2.43
C PRO A 292 23.62 22.03 2.69
N THR A 293 24.44 21.01 2.97
CA THR A 293 24.01 19.62 3.22
C THR A 293 22.90 19.51 4.27
N ARG A 294 22.97 20.33 5.34
CA ARG A 294 21.94 20.41 6.40
C ARG A 294 20.53 20.78 5.92
N GLN A 295 20.40 21.39 4.74
CA GLN A 295 19.10 21.73 4.13
C GLN A 295 18.54 20.57 3.30
N LEU A 296 19.37 19.58 2.92
CA LEU A 296 18.94 18.38 2.21
C LEU A 296 18.52 17.29 3.20
N ARG A 297 17.26 17.35 3.67
CA ARG A 297 16.71 16.33 4.56
C ARG A 297 16.67 14.97 3.88
N ALA A 298 16.95 13.89 4.63
CA ALA A 298 17.01 12.53 4.07
C ALA A 298 15.75 12.07 3.34
N SER A 299 14.59 12.51 3.84
CA SER A 299 13.30 12.19 3.25
C SER A 299 13.14 12.74 1.84
N ASN A 300 13.85 13.83 1.49
CA ASN A 300 13.69 14.50 0.20
C ASN A 300 14.26 13.64 -0.95
N PRO A 301 15.54 13.21 -0.93
CA PRO A 301 16.09 12.37 -2.00
C PRO A 301 15.35 11.06 -2.21
N ILE A 302 15.02 10.30 -1.16
CA ILE A 302 14.41 8.98 -1.34
C ILE A 302 13.03 9.09 -1.97
N ASP A 303 12.14 9.89 -1.38
CA ASP A 303 10.76 10.01 -1.86
C ASP A 303 10.71 10.58 -3.28
N SER A 304 11.50 11.63 -3.53
CA SER A 304 11.58 12.27 -4.84
C SER A 304 12.17 11.32 -5.87
N LEU A 305 13.38 10.77 -5.67
CA LEU A 305 14.05 9.96 -6.68
C LEU A 305 13.31 8.65 -6.99
N LEU A 306 12.62 8.06 -6.01
CA LEU A 306 11.72 6.92 -6.26
C LEU A 306 10.61 7.29 -7.25
N CYS A 307 9.98 8.45 -7.10
CA CYS A 307 8.94 8.89 -8.03
C CYS A 307 9.51 9.11 -9.45
N TYR A 308 10.64 9.80 -9.58
CA TYR A 308 11.29 9.96 -10.89
C TYR A 308 11.60 8.60 -11.53
N PHE A 309 12.10 7.65 -10.73
CA PHE A 309 12.41 6.30 -11.17
C PHE A 309 11.14 5.54 -11.62
N CYS A 310 10.05 5.58 -10.84
CA CYS A 310 8.81 4.89 -11.16
C CYS A 310 8.11 5.46 -12.40
N HIS A 311 8.24 6.75 -12.65
CA HIS A 311 7.69 7.41 -13.84
C HIS A 311 8.62 7.39 -15.05
N ASN A 312 9.80 6.77 -14.94
CA ASN A 312 10.83 6.79 -15.97
C ASN A 312 11.18 8.22 -16.44
N VAL A 313 11.21 9.17 -15.50
CA VAL A 313 11.59 10.57 -15.72
C VAL A 313 13.06 10.74 -15.34
N SER A 314 13.81 11.48 -16.14
CA SER A 314 15.22 11.76 -15.87
C SER A 314 15.41 12.46 -14.53
N PHE A 315 16.35 11.97 -13.72
CA PHE A 315 16.72 12.59 -12.46
C PHE A 315 17.15 14.05 -12.63
N PRO A 316 16.95 14.88 -11.60
CA PRO A 316 17.08 16.32 -11.76
C PRO A 316 18.53 16.77 -12.00
N CYS A 317 18.67 17.72 -12.94
CA CYS A 317 19.91 18.42 -13.23
C CYS A 317 19.81 19.92 -12.88
N THR A 318 20.94 20.51 -12.52
CA THR A 318 21.12 21.94 -12.35
C THR A 318 22.34 22.40 -13.18
N LYS A 319 22.68 23.69 -13.09
CA LYS A 319 23.92 24.22 -13.67
C LYS A 319 25.21 23.61 -13.09
N ASN A 320 25.14 23.00 -11.91
CA ASN A 320 26.32 22.44 -11.22
C ASN A 320 26.47 20.92 -11.44
N GLY A 321 25.57 20.28 -12.20
CA GLY A 321 25.60 18.84 -12.46
C GLY A 321 24.24 18.17 -12.38
N CYS A 322 24.23 16.83 -12.42
CA CYS A 322 23.01 16.03 -12.39
C CYS A 322 23.05 15.00 -11.26
N ILE A 323 21.93 14.89 -10.54
CA ILE A 323 21.69 13.70 -9.71
C ILE A 323 21.45 12.53 -10.67
N ASN A 324 22.06 11.38 -10.40
CA ASN A 324 22.08 10.24 -11.32
C ASN A 324 21.78 8.91 -10.60
N ILE A 325 21.76 7.82 -11.37
CA ILE A 325 21.40 6.49 -10.86
C ILE A 325 22.33 5.98 -9.77
N GLU A 326 23.60 6.38 -9.76
CA GLU A 326 24.56 5.94 -8.73
C GLU A 326 24.26 6.58 -7.37
N HIS A 327 23.85 7.85 -7.35
CA HIS A 327 23.34 8.47 -6.12
C HIS A 327 22.14 7.69 -5.58
N PHE A 328 21.17 7.38 -6.46
CA PHE A 328 19.97 6.65 -6.07
C PHE A 328 20.28 5.24 -5.54
N LYS A 329 21.19 4.50 -6.19
CA LYS A 329 21.63 3.17 -5.76
C LYS A 329 22.15 3.20 -4.33
N ILE A 330 23.06 4.11 -4.00
CA ILE A 330 23.65 4.18 -2.65
C ILE A 330 22.59 4.45 -1.59
N ILE A 331 21.66 5.39 -1.84
CA ILE A 331 20.61 5.69 -0.86
C ILE A 331 19.64 4.49 -0.73
N LYS A 332 19.33 3.79 -1.83
CA LYS A 332 18.51 2.58 -1.81
C LYS A 332 19.23 1.41 -1.10
N THR A 333 20.53 1.22 -1.29
CA THR A 333 21.34 0.24 -0.55
C THR A 333 21.25 0.50 0.94
N HIS A 334 21.42 1.75 1.36
CA HIS A 334 21.29 2.12 2.77
C HIS A 334 19.89 1.81 3.34
N GLN A 335 18.81 2.01 2.57
CA GLN A 335 17.47 1.61 3.02
C GLN A 335 17.33 0.11 3.24
N LEU A 336 18.01 -0.71 2.43
CA LEU A 336 17.99 -2.16 2.54
C LEU A 336 18.81 -2.64 3.74
N GLU A 337 19.94 -1.99 4.02
CA GLU A 337 20.71 -2.20 5.24
C GLU A 337 19.92 -1.81 6.50
N ASP A 338 19.21 -0.67 6.45
CA ASP A 338 18.34 -0.23 7.54
C ASP A 338 17.20 -1.22 7.80
N GLU A 339 16.60 -1.78 6.74
CA GLU A 339 15.61 -2.86 6.82
C GLU A 339 16.15 -4.07 7.59
N ARG A 340 17.36 -4.52 7.23
CA ARG A 340 18.00 -5.68 7.84
C ARG A 340 18.26 -5.45 9.32
N GLU A 341 18.88 -4.32 9.68
CA GLU A 341 19.14 -4.00 11.09
C GLU A 341 17.85 -3.80 11.88
N ARG A 342 16.80 -3.21 11.28
CA ARG A 342 15.47 -3.09 11.88
C ARG A 342 14.90 -4.45 12.28
N GLN A 343 15.06 -5.47 11.44
CA GLN A 343 14.61 -6.83 11.72
C GLN A 343 15.45 -7.48 12.84
N GLU A 344 16.77 -7.30 12.82
CA GLU A 344 17.68 -7.85 13.84
C GLU A 344 17.42 -7.25 15.25
N LYS A 345 17.23 -5.92 15.34
CA LYS A 345 17.09 -5.23 16.63
C LYS A 345 15.70 -5.36 17.27
N LYS A 346 14.67 -5.72 16.49
CA LYS A 346 13.28 -5.94 16.95
C LYS A 346 12.57 -4.74 17.62
N LEU A 347 13.19 -3.56 17.73
CA LEU A 347 12.53 -2.36 18.26
C LEU A 347 11.27 -2.00 17.46
N TYR A 348 11.36 -2.01 16.14
CA TYR A 348 10.20 -1.80 15.28
C TYR A 348 9.14 -2.89 15.43
N PHE A 349 9.54 -4.15 15.68
CA PHE A 349 8.59 -5.24 15.91
C PHE A 349 7.78 -5.01 17.19
N PHE A 350 8.42 -4.56 18.28
CA PHE A 350 7.72 -4.16 19.51
C PHE A 350 6.78 -2.98 19.30
N TYR A 351 7.24 -1.94 18.60
CA TYR A 351 6.36 -0.85 18.15
C TYR A 351 5.15 -1.38 17.36
N ALA A 352 5.39 -2.28 16.40
CA ALA A 352 4.38 -2.80 15.50
C ALA A 352 3.28 -3.57 16.22
N LEU A 353 3.61 -4.42 17.20
CA LEU A 353 2.62 -5.15 18.01
C LEU A 353 1.65 -4.18 18.71
N LEU A 354 2.18 -3.14 19.34
CA LEU A 354 1.37 -2.16 20.08
C LEU A 354 0.63 -1.17 19.16
N ALA A 355 1.24 -0.79 18.04
CA ALA A 355 0.65 0.15 17.09
C ALA A 355 -0.55 -0.46 16.33
N THR A 356 -0.49 -1.75 16.02
CA THR A 356 -1.45 -2.41 15.13
C THR A 356 -2.57 -3.14 15.86
N HIS A 357 -2.39 -3.42 17.15
CA HIS A 357 -3.38 -4.12 17.95
C HIS A 357 -4.80 -3.54 17.79
N PRO A 358 -5.06 -2.22 17.85
CA PRO A 358 -6.43 -1.71 17.66
C PRO A 358 -7.09 -2.15 16.34
N LEU A 359 -6.35 -2.08 15.22
CA LEU A 359 -6.84 -2.50 13.89
C LEU A 359 -7.07 -4.01 13.83
N LEU A 360 -6.14 -4.81 14.36
CA LEU A 360 -6.26 -6.26 14.40
C LEU A 360 -7.42 -6.69 15.31
N ASN A 361 -7.60 -6.04 16.45
CA ASN A 361 -8.69 -6.30 17.39
C ASN A 361 -10.05 -5.99 16.77
N GLN A 362 -10.18 -4.89 16.02
CA GLN A 362 -11.39 -4.60 15.25
C GLN A 362 -11.65 -5.64 14.15
N THR A 363 -10.61 -6.10 13.47
CA THR A 363 -10.71 -7.15 12.44
C THR A 363 -11.18 -8.46 13.06
N VAL A 364 -10.59 -8.88 14.19
CA VAL A 364 -11.02 -10.05 14.97
C VAL A 364 -12.47 -9.93 15.41
N ASN A 365 -12.86 -8.80 16.00
CA ASN A 365 -14.23 -8.61 16.50
C ASN A 365 -15.28 -8.69 15.37
N ARG A 366 -14.96 -8.17 14.18
CA ARG A 366 -15.82 -8.28 12.98
C ARG A 366 -15.93 -9.74 12.52
N MET A 367 -14.80 -10.43 12.39
CA MET A 367 -14.79 -11.83 11.99
C MET A 367 -15.51 -12.75 12.97
N GLN A 368 -15.36 -12.52 14.28
CA GLN A 368 -16.10 -13.26 15.31
C GLN A 368 -17.61 -13.02 15.20
N ARG A 369 -18.06 -11.77 15.00
CA ARG A 369 -19.49 -11.48 14.77
C ARG A 369 -20.04 -12.23 13.55
N ILE A 370 -19.30 -12.31 12.45
CA ILE A 370 -19.70 -13.10 11.27
C ILE A 370 -19.75 -14.59 11.60
N ALA A 371 -18.75 -15.12 12.32
CA ALA A 371 -18.72 -16.51 12.77
C ALA A 371 -19.91 -16.87 13.70
N GLU A 372 -20.39 -15.90 14.47
CA GLU A 372 -21.60 -15.98 15.30
C GLU A 372 -22.91 -15.82 14.52
N GLY A 373 -22.85 -15.63 13.19
CA GLY A 373 -23.99 -15.58 12.30
C GLY A 373 -24.51 -14.18 11.98
N LYS A 374 -23.82 -13.10 12.40
CA LYS A 374 -24.09 -11.75 11.89
C LYS A 374 -23.74 -11.67 10.40
N LYS A 375 -24.38 -10.75 9.68
CA LYS A 375 -24.21 -10.54 8.24
C LYS A 375 -23.86 -9.10 7.88
N GLU A 376 -23.39 -8.34 8.86
CA GLU A 376 -22.95 -6.95 8.68
C GLU A 376 -21.44 -6.92 8.48
N GLU A 377 -20.95 -5.99 7.66
CA GLU A 377 -19.53 -5.80 7.38
C GLU A 377 -18.86 -7.07 6.82
N VAL A 378 -19.57 -7.79 5.93
CA VAL A 378 -19.08 -8.99 5.25
C VAL A 378 -17.86 -8.68 4.38
N LEU A 379 -17.86 -7.51 3.72
CA LEU A 379 -16.74 -6.99 2.97
C LEU A 379 -16.25 -5.68 3.61
N VAL A 380 -14.97 -5.64 3.96
CA VAL A 380 -14.33 -4.52 4.64
C VAL A 380 -13.15 -4.03 3.80
N LEU A 381 -13.08 -2.73 3.53
CA LEU A 381 -11.96 -2.09 2.83
C LEU A 381 -11.37 -0.95 3.68
N TYR A 382 -10.11 -1.10 4.04
CA TYR A 382 -9.30 -0.06 4.67
C TYR A 382 -8.32 0.51 3.65
N SER A 383 -8.42 1.80 3.35
CA SER A 383 -7.49 2.48 2.43
C SER A 383 -6.50 3.37 3.17
N ALA A 384 -5.22 2.98 3.12
CA ALA A 384 -4.20 3.36 4.09
C ALA A 384 -2.82 3.63 3.45
N HIS A 385 -1.78 3.54 4.26
CA HIS A 385 -0.39 3.89 3.91
C HIS A 385 0.56 2.69 4.06
N ASP A 386 1.79 2.87 3.59
CA ASP A 386 2.92 2.00 3.92
C ASP A 386 3.15 1.96 5.44
N VAL A 387 3.12 3.12 6.11
CA VAL A 387 3.23 3.22 7.57
C VAL A 387 2.10 2.53 8.35
N THR A 388 1.01 2.14 7.66
CA THR A 388 -0.04 1.29 8.23
C THR A 388 0.24 -0.18 7.95
N LEU A 389 0.61 -0.53 6.71
CA LEU A 389 0.77 -1.91 6.27
C LEU A 389 2.04 -2.56 6.82
N SER A 390 3.17 -1.83 6.81
CA SER A 390 4.47 -2.31 7.31
C SER A 390 4.42 -2.81 8.76
N PRO A 391 3.86 -2.06 9.74
CA PRO A 391 3.76 -2.59 11.10
C PRO A 391 2.76 -3.75 11.18
N VAL A 392 1.68 -3.80 10.39
CA VAL A 392 0.76 -4.96 10.41
C VAL A 392 1.48 -6.23 9.98
N LEU A 393 2.23 -6.17 8.88
CA LEU A 393 3.05 -7.30 8.41
C LEU A 393 4.07 -7.74 9.46
N SER A 394 4.76 -6.77 10.09
CA SER A 394 5.71 -7.04 11.16
C SER A 394 5.05 -7.68 12.38
N ALA A 395 3.90 -7.18 12.83
CA ALA A 395 3.18 -7.70 13.99
C ALA A 395 2.68 -9.13 13.76
N LEU A 396 2.23 -9.45 12.55
CA LEU A 396 1.83 -10.81 12.16
C LEU A 396 3.02 -11.78 12.03
N GLY A 397 4.27 -11.29 12.10
CA GLY A 397 5.48 -12.12 11.99
C GLY A 397 5.91 -12.40 10.54
N ILE A 398 5.38 -11.67 9.56
CA ILE A 398 5.67 -11.89 8.13
C ILE A 398 6.95 -11.12 7.75
N THR A 399 8.11 -11.64 8.15
CA THR A 399 9.42 -10.96 7.99
C THR A 399 9.93 -10.95 6.56
N GLU A 400 9.58 -11.96 5.77
CA GLU A 400 9.94 -12.08 4.35
C GLU A 400 9.13 -11.12 3.45
N ALA A 401 8.12 -10.43 4.02
CA ALA A 401 7.39 -9.43 3.27
C ALA A 401 8.29 -8.22 2.99
N ARG A 402 8.63 -8.04 1.71
CA ARG A 402 9.24 -6.81 1.21
C ARG A 402 8.41 -5.59 1.61
N PHE A 403 9.09 -4.44 1.73
CA PHE A 403 8.45 -3.16 2.01
C PHE A 403 7.21 -2.95 1.11
N PRO A 404 6.07 -2.51 1.66
CA PRO A 404 4.84 -2.31 0.90
C PRO A 404 5.02 -1.51 -0.38
N ARG A 405 4.97 -2.18 -1.53
CA ARG A 405 4.95 -1.56 -2.86
C ARG A 405 3.68 -0.71 -3.06
N PHE A 406 3.67 0.17 -4.06
CA PHE A 406 2.45 0.93 -4.37
C PHE A 406 1.29 -0.02 -4.67
N ALA A 407 0.10 0.33 -4.20
CA ALA A 407 -1.10 -0.49 -4.30
C ALA A 407 -0.98 -1.91 -3.69
N ALA A 408 -0.05 -2.12 -2.76
CA ALA A 408 0.02 -3.36 -2.00
C ALA A 408 -1.30 -3.63 -1.26
N ARG A 409 -1.69 -4.91 -1.17
CA ARG A 409 -2.90 -5.35 -0.47
C ARG A 409 -2.59 -6.48 0.51
N LEU A 410 -3.13 -6.37 1.71
CA LEU A 410 -3.20 -7.43 2.71
C LEU A 410 -4.67 -7.84 2.85
N VAL A 411 -4.95 -9.13 2.72
CA VAL A 411 -6.31 -9.66 2.74
C VAL A 411 -6.45 -10.69 3.86
N PHE A 412 -7.48 -10.55 4.68
CA PHE A 412 -7.90 -11.56 5.64
C PHE A 412 -9.20 -12.18 5.14
N GLU A 413 -9.19 -13.47 4.86
CA GLU A 413 -10.36 -14.24 4.44
C GLU A 413 -10.86 -15.09 5.61
N LEU A 414 -12.17 -15.05 5.85
CA LEU A 414 -12.84 -15.92 6.81
C LEU A 414 -13.63 -16.99 6.08
N TRP A 415 -13.35 -18.25 6.41
CA TRP A 415 -13.92 -19.44 5.82
C TRP A 415 -14.70 -20.24 6.83
N GLN A 416 -15.85 -20.78 6.43
CA GLN A 416 -16.68 -21.67 7.23
C GLN A 416 -16.57 -23.10 6.68
N ASP A 417 -16.40 -24.08 7.56
CA ASP A 417 -16.40 -25.49 7.17
C ASP A 417 -17.81 -25.96 6.77
N GLY A 418 -17.94 -26.56 5.60
CA GLY A 418 -19.22 -27.00 5.04
C GLY A 418 -19.84 -28.19 5.76
N LYS A 419 -19.05 -29.04 6.44
CA LYS A 419 -19.53 -30.16 7.26
C LYS A 419 -19.79 -29.71 8.69
N LYS A 420 -18.93 -28.86 9.24
CA LYS A 420 -19.00 -28.35 10.60
C LYS A 420 -19.20 -26.84 10.60
N ARG A 421 -20.44 -26.40 10.38
CA ARG A 421 -20.79 -24.97 10.21
C ARG A 421 -20.40 -24.03 11.37
N ARG A 422 -20.07 -24.59 12.55
CA ARG A 422 -19.57 -23.80 13.70
C ARG A 422 -18.06 -23.55 13.65
N GLU A 423 -17.31 -24.33 12.87
CA GLU A 423 -15.86 -24.19 12.73
C GLU A 423 -15.52 -23.18 11.63
N HIS A 424 -14.65 -22.22 11.99
CA HIS A 424 -14.22 -21.15 11.11
C HIS A 424 -12.70 -21.10 11.00
N PHE A 425 -12.22 -20.66 9.85
CA PHE A 425 -10.82 -20.68 9.49
C PHE A 425 -10.44 -19.35 8.86
N ILE A 426 -9.21 -18.92 9.11
CA ILE A 426 -8.64 -17.70 8.59
C ILE A 426 -7.55 -18.00 7.58
N ARG A 427 -7.47 -17.16 6.55
CA ARG A 427 -6.38 -17.13 5.60
C ARG A 427 -5.91 -15.71 5.39
N ILE A 428 -4.60 -15.50 5.36
CA ILE A 428 -3.97 -14.20 5.20
C ILE A 428 -3.19 -14.21 3.90
N LEU A 429 -3.49 -13.24 3.02
CA LEU A 429 -2.80 -13.08 1.75
C LEU A 429 -2.14 -11.72 1.65
N TYR A 430 -0.89 -11.68 1.22
CA TYR A 430 -0.18 -10.45 0.91
C TYR A 430 0.15 -10.41 -0.57
N ASN A 431 -0.40 -9.42 -1.29
CA ASN A 431 -0.20 -9.26 -2.72
C ASN A 431 -0.53 -10.53 -3.55
N GLY A 432 -1.56 -11.26 -3.09
CA GLY A 432 -2.03 -12.49 -3.70
C GLY A 432 -1.22 -13.75 -3.42
N VAL A 433 -0.23 -13.67 -2.54
CA VAL A 433 0.49 -14.82 -2.00
C VAL A 433 -0.12 -15.20 -0.66
N ASP A 434 -0.42 -16.49 -0.47
CA ASP A 434 -0.83 -17.02 0.83
C ASP A 434 0.35 -17.00 1.82
N VAL A 435 0.23 -16.17 2.85
CA VAL A 435 1.23 -15.99 3.91
C VAL A 435 0.73 -16.49 5.25
N THR A 436 -0.39 -17.23 5.27
CA THR A 436 -1.05 -17.70 6.50
C THR A 436 -0.08 -18.47 7.40
N PHE A 437 0.67 -19.42 6.84
CA PHE A 437 1.62 -20.25 7.58
C PHE A 437 2.96 -19.56 7.87
N GLN A 438 3.17 -18.34 7.40
CA GLN A 438 4.29 -17.50 7.81
C GLN A 438 3.96 -16.67 9.04
N THR A 439 2.68 -16.61 9.43
CA THR A 439 2.28 -15.83 10.60
C THR A 439 2.70 -16.49 11.90
N SER A 440 3.09 -15.67 12.88
CA SER A 440 3.55 -16.11 14.20
C SER A 440 2.54 -16.98 14.94
N PHE A 441 1.24 -16.85 14.63
CA PHE A 441 0.18 -17.61 15.27
C PHE A 441 -0.22 -18.89 14.52
N CYS A 442 0.25 -19.09 13.27
CA CYS A 442 -0.14 -20.25 12.47
C CYS A 442 1.00 -21.05 11.84
N GLN A 443 2.26 -20.66 12.08
CA GLN A 443 3.45 -21.38 11.61
C GLN A 443 3.48 -22.87 12.01
N ASP A 444 3.05 -23.20 13.23
CA ASP A 444 3.09 -24.59 13.74
C ASP A 444 1.91 -25.42 13.23
N HIS A 445 1.02 -24.84 12.41
CA HIS A 445 -0.08 -25.58 11.83
C HIS A 445 0.38 -26.33 10.59
N ASN A 446 0.36 -27.67 10.68
CA ASN A 446 0.80 -28.52 9.59
C ASN A 446 -0.12 -28.38 8.36
N MET A 447 0.44 -27.90 7.25
CA MET A 447 -0.19 -27.83 5.93
C MET A 447 -0.63 -29.21 5.40
N HIS A 448 -0.05 -30.29 5.94
CA HIS A 448 -0.40 -31.69 5.63
C HIS A 448 -1.50 -32.27 6.52
N SER A 449 -2.12 -31.47 7.39
CA SER A 449 -3.30 -31.91 8.14
C SER A 449 -4.52 -32.05 7.22
N SER A 450 -5.56 -32.75 7.67
CA SER A 450 -6.81 -32.94 6.92
C SER A 450 -7.56 -31.62 6.61
N LYS A 451 -7.15 -30.50 7.22
CA LYS A 451 -7.69 -29.15 6.98
C LYS A 451 -6.55 -28.15 6.73
N PRO A 452 -6.23 -27.83 5.47
CA PRO A 452 -5.08 -26.99 5.12
C PRO A 452 -5.36 -25.48 5.28
N VAL A 453 -6.11 -25.07 6.30
CA VAL A 453 -6.47 -23.66 6.58
C VAL A 453 -6.35 -23.40 8.07
N CYS A 454 -5.90 -22.20 8.47
CA CYS A 454 -5.67 -21.87 9.87
C CYS A 454 -6.98 -21.74 10.67
N PRO A 455 -7.15 -22.39 11.83
CA PRO A 455 -8.32 -22.15 12.69
C PRO A 455 -8.41 -20.68 13.11
N LEU A 456 -9.61 -20.09 13.07
CA LEU A 456 -9.84 -18.69 13.45
C LEU A 456 -9.38 -18.43 14.88
N GLU A 457 -9.57 -19.39 15.78
CA GLU A 457 -9.25 -19.28 17.20
C GLU A 457 -7.76 -18.98 17.43
N LYS A 458 -6.85 -19.46 16.58
CA LYS A 458 -5.43 -19.12 16.68
C LYS A 458 -5.17 -17.62 16.48
N PHE A 459 -5.83 -17.01 15.48
CA PHE A 459 -5.74 -15.58 15.24
C PHE A 459 -6.40 -14.77 16.38
N VAL A 460 -7.54 -15.24 16.89
CA VAL A 460 -8.21 -14.63 18.05
C VAL A 460 -7.28 -14.63 19.27
N HIS A 461 -6.70 -15.77 19.62
CA HIS A 461 -5.80 -15.91 20.77
C HIS A 461 -4.56 -15.02 20.62
N PHE A 462 -3.99 -14.97 19.42
CA PHE A 462 -2.87 -14.09 19.12
C PHE A 462 -3.18 -12.62 19.39
N VAL A 463 -4.25 -12.10 18.78
CA VAL A 463 -4.60 -10.67 18.89
C VAL A 463 -5.06 -10.30 20.31
N LYS A 464 -5.78 -11.20 20.99
CA LYS A 464 -6.34 -10.91 22.32
C LYS A 464 -5.33 -11.09 23.46
N ARG A 465 -4.28 -11.90 23.26
CA ARG A 465 -3.39 -12.32 24.35
C ARG A 465 -1.95 -12.49 23.91
N ASP A 466 -1.67 -13.41 22.97
CA ASP A 466 -0.31 -13.92 22.80
C ASP A 466 0.65 -12.85 22.25
N MET A 467 0.14 -11.88 21.48
CA MET A 467 0.92 -10.74 20.97
C MET A 467 1.47 -9.81 22.07
N PHE A 468 0.99 -9.92 23.31
CA PHE A 468 1.46 -9.13 24.45
C PHE A 468 2.48 -9.84 25.33
N SER A 469 2.67 -11.15 25.12
CA SER A 469 3.57 -11.98 25.93
C SER A 469 5.01 -11.46 25.94
N VAL A 470 5.47 -10.90 24.81
CA VAL A 470 6.81 -10.30 24.68
C VAL A 470 7.02 -9.07 25.57
N PHE A 471 5.94 -8.48 26.10
CA PHE A 471 5.96 -7.36 27.04
C PHE A 471 5.66 -7.81 28.48
N ASN A 472 5.75 -9.12 28.77
CA ASN A 472 5.34 -9.72 30.04
C ASN A 472 3.93 -9.29 30.48
N SER A 473 3.02 -9.15 29.52
CA SER A 473 1.66 -8.63 29.70
C SER A 473 0.63 -9.57 29.09
N THR A 474 -0.58 -9.55 29.62
CA THR A 474 -1.70 -10.41 29.15
C THR A 474 -2.75 -9.65 28.36
N ASN A 475 -2.68 -8.32 28.35
CA ASN A 475 -3.62 -7.43 27.69
C ASN A 475 -2.93 -6.16 27.17
N TYR A 476 -3.62 -5.47 26.27
CA TYR A 476 -3.11 -4.26 25.61
C TYR A 476 -2.78 -3.12 26.56
N TYR A 477 -3.64 -2.89 27.56
CA TYR A 477 -3.47 -1.77 28.49
C TYR A 477 -2.17 -1.90 29.28
N ASP A 478 -1.94 -3.07 29.87
CA ASP A 478 -0.71 -3.38 30.59
C ASP A 478 0.53 -3.27 29.69
N ALA A 479 0.46 -3.83 28.48
CA ALA A 479 1.56 -3.77 27.51
C ALA A 479 1.90 -2.32 27.08
N CYS A 480 0.93 -1.41 27.12
CA CYS A 480 1.10 -0.01 26.79
C CYS A 480 1.64 0.86 27.94
N HIS A 481 1.45 0.45 29.19
CA HIS A 481 1.69 1.30 30.37
C HIS A 481 2.72 0.76 31.35
N ARG A 482 3.03 -0.54 31.32
CA ARG A 482 4.11 -1.11 32.14
C ARG A 482 5.44 -0.82 31.47
N ARG A 483 6.34 -0.14 32.20
CA ARG A 483 7.73 -0.04 31.76
C ARG A 483 8.38 -1.43 31.86
N PRO A 484 9.24 -1.81 30.91
CA PRO A 484 10.10 -2.99 31.08
C PRO A 484 10.88 -2.82 32.38
N LEU A 485 10.83 -3.84 33.25
CA LEU A 485 11.63 -3.90 34.48
C LEU A 485 13.12 -3.96 34.17
#